data_AF-A0A959UZJ5-F1
#
_entry.id   AF-A0A959UZJ5-F1
#
_cell.length_a   1.000
_cell.length_b   1.000
_cell.length_c   1.000
_cell.angle_alpha   90.00
_cell.angle_beta   90.00
_cell.angle_gamma   90.00
#
_symmetry.space_group_name_H-M   'P 1'
#
loop_
_entity.id
_entity.type
_entity.pdbx_description
1 polymer ?
#
loop_
_entity_poly.entity_id
_entity_poly.type
_entity_poly.pdbx_seq_one_letter_code
_entity_poly.pdbx_strand_id
1 'polypeptide(L)'
;MNNSPITPLKRFFRLLEVDRKEILYIYLYAVVGGAITLTLPLGIQAIINLISGGQIATSWGVLIAFVTIGVGFTGIMQVTQLALSEVIKQRIFARSSLEFAFRLPRIRPDSLGGRYLPELVNRFFDTMTVQKGLNKLLLDLPVSGLQIVLGLLLLALYHPFFIAFGLSLVLLLWLIFRYTGQRGLATSLIESKYKYEVAHWLE
;
A
#
# COMPACT_ATOMS: atom_id res chain seq x y z
N MET A 1 3.24 31.28 18.79
CA MET A 1 3.43 30.00 18.08
C MET A 1 2.66 30.08 16.78
N ASN A 2 3.33 29.87 15.64
CA ASN A 2 2.73 30.04 14.31
C ASN A 2 1.69 28.92 14.07
N ASN A 3 0.41 29.21 14.34
CA ASN A 3 -0.71 28.27 14.25
C ASN A 3 -1.20 28.11 12.81
N SER A 4 -0.30 27.83 11.87
CA SER A 4 -0.73 27.36 10.55
C SER A 4 -1.27 25.93 10.71
N PRO A 5 -2.52 25.64 10.28
CA PRO A 5 -3.08 24.31 10.41
C PRO A 5 -2.19 23.30 9.66
N ILE A 6 -1.73 22.28 10.37
CA ILE A 6 -0.90 21.21 9.80
C ILE A 6 -1.69 20.55 8.66
N THR A 7 -1.12 20.52 7.46
CA THR A 7 -1.74 19.88 6.29
C THR A 7 -2.01 18.39 6.53
N PRO A 8 -3.05 17.80 5.93
CA PRO A 8 -3.39 16.38 6.11
C PRO A 8 -2.20 15.45 5.82
N LEU A 9 -1.42 15.74 4.77
CA LEU A 9 -0.21 15.00 4.44
C LEU A 9 0.85 15.06 5.54
N LYS A 10 1.08 16.25 6.11
CA LYS A 10 2.06 16.41 7.20
C LYS A 10 1.62 15.70 8.47
N ARG A 11 0.30 15.63 8.76
CA ARG A 11 -0.24 14.82 9.87
C ARG A 11 -0.02 13.32 9.62
N PHE A 12 -0.26 12.86 8.39
CA PHE A 12 -0.05 11.47 8.00
C PHE A 12 1.42 11.04 8.16
N PHE A 13 2.37 11.82 7.66
CA PHE A 13 3.79 11.49 7.81
C PHE A 13 4.25 11.48 9.26
N ARG A 14 3.72 12.38 10.11
CA ARG A 14 4.03 12.37 11.56
C ARG A 14 3.50 11.10 12.25
N LEU A 15 2.34 10.58 11.82
CA LEU A 15 1.82 9.31 12.34
C LEU A 15 2.75 8.13 12.00
N LEU A 16 3.38 8.17 10.82
CA LEU A 16 4.31 7.13 10.37
C LEU A 16 5.71 7.22 10.98
N GLU A 17 6.12 8.41 11.39
CA GLU A 17 7.46 8.66 11.95
C GLU A 17 7.75 7.79 13.19
N VAL A 18 6.71 7.46 13.96
CA VAL A 18 6.83 6.63 15.17
C VAL A 18 7.21 5.18 14.84
N ASP A 19 6.77 4.67 13.70
CA ASP A 19 6.98 3.27 13.26
C ASP A 19 7.94 3.20 12.05
N ARG A 20 8.85 4.18 11.92
CA ARG A 20 9.76 4.33 10.77
C ARG A 20 10.65 3.12 10.51
N LYS A 21 11.04 2.39 11.57
CA LYS A 21 11.95 1.23 11.46
C LYS A 21 11.23 0.06 10.80
N GLU A 22 10.01 -0.21 11.24
CA GLU A 22 9.14 -1.25 10.70
C GLU A 22 8.77 -0.93 9.25
N ILE A 23 8.46 0.33 8.93
CA ILE A 23 8.21 0.79 7.56
C ILE A 23 9.44 0.55 6.67
N LEU A 24 10.64 0.87 7.16
CA LEU A 24 11.88 0.62 6.42
C LEU A 24 12.06 -0.87 6.12
N TYR A 25 11.80 -1.75 7.09
CA TYR A 25 11.88 -3.20 6.87
C TYR A 25 10.85 -3.69 5.85
N ILE A 26 9.62 -3.19 5.91
CA ILE A 26 8.59 -3.52 4.90
C ILE A 26 9.07 -3.15 3.50
N TYR A 27 9.64 -1.96 3.32
CA TYR A 27 10.17 -1.51 2.03
C TYR A 27 11.41 -2.29 1.59
N LEU A 28 12.32 -2.62 2.50
CA LEU A 28 13.47 -3.47 2.20
C LEU A 28 13.02 -4.85 1.70
N TYR A 29 12.09 -5.48 2.40
CA TYR A 29 11.51 -6.76 1.97
C TYR A 29 10.74 -6.65 0.65
N ALA A 30 10.11 -5.51 0.37
CA ALA A 30 9.39 -5.31 -0.89
C ALA A 30 10.36 -5.24 -2.07
N VAL A 31 11.49 -4.56 -1.90
CA VAL A 31 12.55 -4.48 -2.93
C VAL A 31 13.15 -5.85 -3.20
N VAL A 32 13.53 -6.59 -2.15
CA VAL A 32 14.13 -7.92 -2.30
C VAL A 32 13.12 -8.91 -2.87
N GLY A 33 11.92 -8.96 -2.30
CA GLY A 33 10.84 -9.83 -2.78
C GLY A 33 10.46 -9.52 -4.21
N GLY A 34 10.29 -8.24 -4.56
CA GLY A 34 9.98 -7.80 -5.93
C GLY A 34 11.06 -8.19 -6.93
N ALA A 35 12.34 -8.06 -6.58
CA ALA A 35 13.45 -8.51 -7.42
C ALA A 35 13.39 -10.01 -7.72
N ILE A 36 13.10 -10.85 -6.70
CA ILE A 36 12.98 -12.30 -6.85
C ILE A 36 11.71 -12.67 -7.62
N THR A 37 10.58 -11.99 -7.40
CA THR A 37 9.35 -12.24 -8.15
C THR A 37 9.55 -12.10 -9.66
N LEU A 38 10.45 -11.22 -10.10
CA LEU A 38 10.75 -11.00 -11.52
C LEU A 38 11.65 -12.09 -12.12
N THR A 39 12.37 -12.85 -11.30
CA THR A 39 13.07 -14.04 -11.79
C THR A 39 12.09 -15.16 -12.14
N LEU A 40 10.85 -15.09 -11.65
CA LEU A 40 9.83 -16.11 -11.93
C LEU A 40 9.40 -16.11 -13.41
N PRO A 41 8.98 -14.99 -14.05
CA PRO A 41 8.67 -14.97 -15.48
C PRO A 41 9.83 -15.47 -16.34
N LEU A 42 11.06 -15.01 -16.06
CA LEU A 42 12.25 -15.42 -16.82
C LEU A 42 12.58 -16.91 -16.61
N GLY A 43 12.48 -17.39 -15.37
CA GLY A 43 12.69 -18.80 -15.03
C GLY A 43 11.67 -19.70 -15.72
N ILE A 44 10.38 -19.33 -15.68
CA ILE A 44 9.30 -20.05 -16.36
C ILE A 44 9.52 -20.04 -17.87
N GLN A 45 9.91 -18.89 -18.46
CA GLN A 45 10.20 -18.80 -19.89
C GLN A 45 11.36 -19.71 -20.30
N ALA A 46 12.42 -19.78 -19.48
CA ALA A 46 13.54 -20.68 -19.72
C ALA A 46 13.12 -22.16 -19.62
N ILE A 47 12.26 -22.52 -18.66
CA ILE A 47 11.69 -23.87 -18.55
C ILE A 47 10.91 -24.22 -19.82
N ILE A 48 10.02 -23.33 -20.29
CA ILE A 48 9.23 -23.55 -21.50
C ILE A 48 10.13 -23.76 -22.71
N ASN A 49 11.14 -22.90 -22.90
CA ASN A 49 12.06 -23.00 -24.03
C ASN A 49 12.85 -24.32 -24.05
N LEU A 50 13.31 -24.80 -22.89
CA LEU A 50 14.02 -26.09 -22.79
C LEU A 50 13.12 -27.27 -23.16
N ILE A 51 11.88 -27.27 -22.66
CA ILE A 51 10.90 -28.33 -22.95
C ILE A 51 10.50 -28.30 -24.43
N SER A 52 10.18 -27.14 -24.98
CA SER A 52 9.81 -26.97 -26.39
C SER A 52 10.95 -27.27 -27.36
N GLY A 53 12.21 -27.10 -26.93
CA GLY A 53 13.40 -27.43 -27.71
C GLY A 53 13.72 -28.93 -27.81
N GLY A 54 12.89 -29.80 -27.21
CA GLY A 54 13.06 -31.26 -27.30
C GLY A 54 14.27 -31.81 -26.53
N GLN A 55 14.97 -30.97 -25.77
CA GLN A 55 16.05 -31.40 -24.90
C GLN A 55 15.48 -31.72 -23.53
N ILE A 56 15.23 -33.01 -23.27
CA ILE A 56 15.02 -33.53 -21.92
C ILE A 56 16.38 -33.53 -21.21
N ALA A 57 16.93 -32.35 -21.00
CA ALA A 57 18.17 -32.15 -20.27
C ALA A 57 17.87 -32.17 -18.78
N THR A 58 18.72 -32.81 -17.98
CA THR A 58 18.70 -32.83 -16.50
C THR A 58 18.48 -31.45 -15.87
N SER A 59 18.81 -30.39 -16.59
CA SER A 59 18.64 -28.97 -16.27
C SER A 59 17.19 -28.56 -15.97
N TRP A 60 16.17 -29.20 -16.56
CA TRP A 60 14.76 -28.78 -16.34
C TRP A 60 14.32 -28.98 -14.88
N GLY A 61 14.66 -30.13 -14.28
CA GLY A 61 14.32 -30.44 -12.90
C GLY A 61 15.06 -29.54 -11.90
N VAL A 62 16.32 -29.22 -12.18
CA VAL A 62 17.12 -28.27 -11.37
C VAL A 62 16.50 -26.87 -11.43
N LEU A 63 16.09 -26.42 -12.61
CA LEU A 63 15.50 -25.10 -12.80
C LEU A 63 14.14 -24.98 -12.11
N ILE A 64 13.29 -26.02 -12.18
CA ILE A 64 12.01 -26.07 -11.45
C ILE A 64 12.26 -26.03 -9.94
N ALA A 65 13.19 -26.83 -9.42
CA ALA A 65 13.52 -26.83 -8.00
C ALA A 65 14.00 -25.44 -7.54
N PHE A 66 14.88 -24.80 -8.31
CA PHE A 66 15.38 -23.46 -8.03
C PHE A 66 14.27 -22.40 -8.02
N VAL A 67 13.41 -22.39 -9.04
CA VAL A 67 12.25 -21.48 -9.12
C VAL A 67 11.30 -21.73 -7.94
N THR A 68 11.03 -22.98 -7.59
CA THR A 68 10.14 -23.35 -6.48
C THR A 68 10.67 -22.84 -5.14
N ILE A 69 11.98 -22.99 -4.88
CA ILE A 69 12.64 -22.43 -3.68
C ILE A 69 12.53 -20.91 -3.68
N GLY A 70 12.76 -20.26 -4.83
CA GLY A 70 12.60 -18.82 -4.99
C GLY A 70 11.18 -18.34 -4.63
N VAL A 71 10.14 -19.00 -5.15
CA VAL A 71 8.74 -18.72 -4.78
C VAL A 71 8.53 -18.88 -3.28
N GLY A 72 9.01 -19.98 -2.69
CA GLY A 72 8.93 -20.21 -1.25
C GLY A 72 9.56 -19.07 -0.43
N PHE A 73 10.75 -18.62 -0.83
CA PHE A 73 11.43 -17.49 -0.19
C PHE A 73 10.63 -16.18 -0.32
N THR A 74 10.06 -15.89 -1.50
CA THR A 74 9.19 -14.72 -1.66
C THR A 74 7.95 -14.78 -0.78
N GLY A 75 7.36 -15.97 -0.60
CA GLY A 75 6.22 -16.18 0.29
C GLY A 75 6.58 -15.88 1.75
N ILE A 76 7.75 -16.34 2.22
CA ILE A 76 8.24 -16.06 3.58
C ILE A 76 8.45 -14.54 3.77
N MET A 77 9.03 -13.86 2.79
CA MET A 77 9.17 -12.40 2.84
C MET A 77 7.82 -11.71 2.91
N GLN A 78 6.85 -12.13 2.11
CA GLN A 78 5.49 -11.56 2.11
C GLN A 78 4.78 -11.76 3.45
N VAL A 79 4.89 -12.94 4.05
CA VAL A 79 4.34 -13.21 5.40
C VAL A 79 4.99 -12.30 6.44
N THR A 80 6.31 -12.10 6.36
CA THR A 80 7.04 -11.20 7.28
C THR A 80 6.58 -9.75 7.14
N GLN A 81 6.35 -9.28 5.90
CA GLN A 81 5.80 -7.94 5.65
C GLN A 81 4.39 -7.77 6.21
N LEU A 82 3.53 -8.79 6.03
CA LEU A 82 2.18 -8.79 6.59
C LEU A 82 2.21 -8.73 8.12
N ALA A 83 3.09 -9.49 8.76
CA ALA A 83 3.29 -9.47 10.20
C ALA A 83 3.76 -8.10 10.71
N LEU A 84 4.75 -7.49 10.04
CA LEU A 84 5.22 -6.14 10.39
C LEU A 84 4.11 -5.09 10.24
N SER A 85 3.35 -5.15 9.14
CA SER A 85 2.21 -4.25 8.92
C SER A 85 1.14 -4.42 10.01
N GLU A 86 0.88 -5.66 10.45
CA GLU A 86 -0.05 -5.94 11.53
C GLU A 86 0.40 -5.33 12.86
N VAL A 87 1.68 -5.42 13.20
CA VAL A 87 2.25 -4.76 14.39
C VAL A 87 2.04 -3.24 14.34
N ILE A 88 2.27 -2.60 13.19
CA ILE A 88 2.04 -1.16 13.01
C ILE A 88 0.54 -0.84 13.21
N LYS A 89 -0.35 -1.63 12.60
CA LYS A 89 -1.81 -1.47 12.75
C LYS A 89 -2.24 -1.58 14.22
N GLN A 90 -1.77 -2.59 14.94
CA GLN A 90 -2.06 -2.77 16.37
C GLN A 90 -1.58 -1.59 17.22
N ARG A 91 -0.37 -1.08 16.97
CA ARG A 91 0.15 0.11 17.67
C ARG A 91 -0.68 1.36 17.40
N ILE A 92 -1.08 1.59 16.14
CA ILE A 92 -1.98 2.70 15.78
C ILE A 92 -3.32 2.56 16.51
N PHE A 93 -3.89 1.35 16.54
CA PHE A 93 -5.14 1.10 17.26
C PHE A 93 -5.01 1.44 18.73
N ALA A 94 -4.01 0.85 19.40
CA ALA A 94 -3.80 0.99 20.83
C ALA A 94 -3.58 2.46 21.22
N ARG A 95 -2.75 3.19 20.47
CA ARG A 95 -2.52 4.63 20.70
C ARG A 95 -3.81 5.43 20.53
N SER A 96 -4.57 5.18 19.46
CA SER A 96 -5.84 5.87 19.22
C SER A 96 -6.85 5.56 20.33
N SER A 97 -7.07 4.30 20.67
CA SER A 97 -7.99 3.87 21.73
C SER A 97 -7.65 4.48 23.08
N LEU A 98 -6.37 4.50 23.46
CA LEU A 98 -5.92 5.13 24.71
C LEU A 98 -6.10 6.65 24.70
N GLU A 99 -5.82 7.31 23.58
CA GLU A 99 -6.02 8.75 23.43
C GLU A 99 -7.50 9.12 23.53
N PHE A 100 -8.39 8.35 22.90
CA PHE A 100 -9.84 8.52 23.01
C PHE A 100 -10.32 8.24 24.44
N ALA A 101 -9.93 7.12 25.07
CA ALA A 101 -10.32 6.78 26.44
C ALA A 101 -9.88 7.83 27.47
N PHE A 102 -8.70 8.43 27.27
CA PHE A 102 -8.19 9.48 28.14
C PHE A 102 -8.87 10.84 27.87
N ARG A 103 -9.15 11.17 26.61
CA ARG A 103 -9.68 12.51 26.26
C ARG A 103 -11.19 12.63 26.35
N LEU A 104 -11.95 11.60 25.96
CA LEU A 104 -13.42 11.63 25.91
C LEU A 104 -14.06 12.09 27.23
N PRO A 105 -13.70 11.52 28.40
CA PRO A 105 -14.30 11.92 29.67
C PRO A 105 -13.96 13.35 30.11
N ARG A 106 -12.94 13.96 29.50
CA ARG A 106 -12.44 15.30 29.85
C ARG A 106 -12.93 16.40 28.91
N ILE A 107 -13.80 16.06 27.95
CA ILE A 107 -14.40 17.04 27.05
C ILE A 107 -15.42 17.86 27.84
N ARG A 108 -15.23 19.19 27.86
CA ARG A 108 -16.19 20.10 28.48
C ARG A 108 -17.38 20.30 27.54
N PRO A 109 -18.64 20.17 28.00
CA PRO A 109 -19.81 20.38 27.15
C PRO A 109 -19.80 21.75 26.45
N ASP A 110 -19.36 22.79 27.16
CA ASP A 110 -19.28 24.16 26.64
C ASP A 110 -18.28 24.33 25.49
N SER A 111 -17.31 23.42 25.36
CA SER A 111 -16.29 23.44 24.31
C SER A 111 -16.72 22.75 23.01
N LEU A 112 -17.87 22.07 23.01
CA LEU A 112 -18.40 21.37 21.83
C LEU A 112 -18.94 22.33 20.76
N GLY A 113 -19.23 23.59 21.12
CA GLY A 113 -19.69 24.61 20.17
C GLY A 113 -20.94 24.19 19.40
N GLY A 114 -21.83 23.43 20.03
CA GLY A 114 -23.05 22.88 19.42
C GLY A 114 -22.87 21.58 18.63
N ARG A 115 -21.70 20.94 18.66
CA ARG A 115 -21.49 19.62 18.02
C ARG A 115 -21.97 18.48 18.91
N TYR A 116 -22.56 17.47 18.28
CA TYR A 116 -23.06 16.28 18.95
C TYR A 116 -21.89 15.38 19.38
N LEU A 117 -21.82 15.04 20.67
CA LEU A 117 -20.71 14.26 21.23
C LEU A 117 -20.61 12.82 20.66
N PRO A 118 -21.72 12.09 20.42
CA PRO A 118 -21.68 10.79 19.74
C PRO A 118 -21.02 10.82 18.35
N GLU A 119 -21.25 11.87 17.55
CA GLU A 119 -20.58 12.02 16.25
C GLU A 119 -19.04 12.10 16.41
N LEU A 120 -18.58 12.73 17.49
CA LEU A 120 -17.15 12.82 17.81
C LEU A 120 -16.56 11.45 18.21
N VAL A 121 -17.36 10.60 18.84
CA VAL A 121 -17.00 9.21 19.17
C VAL A 121 -16.93 8.36 17.91
N ASN A 122 -17.82 8.57 16.93
CA ASN A 122 -17.80 7.84 15.66
C ASN A 122 -16.51 8.04 14.86
N ARG A 123 -15.81 9.15 15.06
CA ARG A 123 -14.47 9.37 14.47
C ARG A 123 -13.43 8.37 14.96
N PHE A 124 -13.68 7.66 16.05
CA PHE A 124 -12.84 6.53 16.45
C PHE A 124 -12.77 5.47 15.33
N PHE A 125 -13.88 5.23 14.61
CA PHE A 125 -13.92 4.30 13.48
C PHE A 125 -13.02 4.73 12.31
N ASP A 126 -12.66 6.01 12.20
CA ASP A 126 -11.69 6.49 11.22
C ASP A 126 -10.31 5.89 11.44
N THR A 127 -9.99 5.47 12.68
CA THR A 127 -8.76 4.73 12.99
C THR A 127 -8.66 3.48 12.13
N MET A 128 -9.76 2.74 11.96
CA MET A 128 -9.80 1.53 11.12
C MET A 128 -9.61 1.88 9.64
N THR A 129 -10.18 2.99 9.18
CA THR A 129 -9.99 3.48 7.81
C THR A 129 -8.54 3.85 7.56
N VAL A 130 -7.90 4.54 8.51
CA VAL A 130 -6.47 4.88 8.45
C VAL A 130 -5.60 3.62 8.43
N GLN A 131 -5.89 2.62 9.26
CA GLN A 131 -5.17 1.34 9.25
C GLN A 131 -5.25 0.61 7.92
N LYS A 132 -6.46 0.54 7.32
CA LYS A 132 -6.67 -0.08 6.01
C LYS A 132 -5.93 0.68 4.90
N GLY A 133 -6.05 2.01 4.89
CA GLY A 133 -5.36 2.86 3.93
C GLY A 133 -3.84 2.77 4.06
N LEU A 134 -3.35 2.69 5.30
CA LEU A 134 -1.93 2.54 5.59
C LEU A 134 -1.38 1.20 5.09
N ASN A 135 -2.11 0.10 5.31
CA ASN A 135 -1.70 -1.22 4.82
C ASN A 135 -1.50 -1.22 3.30
N LYS A 136 -2.44 -0.62 2.55
CA LYS A 136 -2.32 -0.47 1.10
C LYS A 136 -1.13 0.38 0.68
N LEU A 137 -0.86 1.47 1.41
CA LEU A 137 0.29 2.35 1.14
C LEU A 137 1.64 1.71 1.47
N LEU A 138 1.71 0.85 2.49
CA LEU A 138 2.94 0.21 2.92
C LEU A 138 3.25 -1.07 2.13
N LEU A 139 2.24 -1.81 1.69
CA LEU A 139 2.41 -3.09 1.02
C LEU A 139 2.15 -3.00 -0.49
N ASP A 140 0.92 -2.65 -0.88
CA ASP A 140 0.50 -2.72 -2.28
C ASP A 140 1.26 -1.71 -3.14
N LEU A 141 1.38 -0.46 -2.70
CA LEU A 141 2.01 0.60 -3.49
C LEU A 141 3.49 0.32 -3.80
N PRO A 142 4.35 -0.07 -2.84
CA PRO A 142 5.74 -0.41 -3.14
C PRO A 142 5.86 -1.64 -4.04
N VAL A 143 5.09 -2.70 -3.77
CA VAL A 143 5.16 -3.95 -4.55
C VAL A 143 4.72 -3.69 -5.99
N SER A 144 3.55 -3.07 -6.20
CA SER A 144 3.09 -2.72 -7.55
C SER A 144 4.01 -1.71 -8.23
N GLY A 145 4.53 -0.71 -7.50
CA GLY A 145 5.47 0.26 -8.04
C GLY A 145 6.75 -0.39 -8.56
N LEU A 146 7.38 -1.26 -7.76
CA LEU A 146 8.56 -2.03 -8.16
C LEU A 146 8.24 -2.95 -9.34
N GLN A 147 7.13 -3.66 -9.30
CA GLN A 147 6.70 -4.56 -10.37
C GLN A 147 6.47 -3.83 -11.69
N ILE A 148 5.85 -2.64 -11.67
CA ILE A 148 5.66 -1.81 -12.85
C ILE A 148 7.01 -1.35 -13.40
N VAL A 149 7.87 -0.75 -12.56
CA VAL A 149 9.17 -0.23 -13.00
C VAL A 149 10.02 -1.33 -13.61
N LEU A 150 10.16 -2.44 -12.89
CA LEU A 150 11.00 -3.55 -13.32
C LEU A 150 10.36 -4.34 -14.46
N GLY A 151 9.04 -4.47 -14.49
CA GLY A 151 8.32 -5.09 -15.61
C GLY A 151 8.47 -4.29 -16.90
N LEU A 152 8.39 -2.96 -16.83
CA LEU A 152 8.66 -2.08 -17.98
C LEU A 152 10.13 -2.16 -18.41
N LEU A 153 11.07 -2.25 -17.47
CA LEU A 153 12.49 -2.43 -17.77
C LEU A 153 12.74 -3.76 -18.49
N LEU A 154 12.20 -4.86 -17.97
CA LEU A 154 12.30 -6.17 -18.63
C LEU A 154 11.71 -6.10 -20.03
N LEU A 155 10.50 -5.55 -20.19
CA LEU A 155 9.83 -5.41 -21.49
C LEU A 155 10.70 -4.61 -22.49
N ALA A 156 11.32 -3.52 -22.03
CA ALA A 156 12.23 -2.70 -22.82
C ALA A 156 13.47 -3.48 -23.32
N LEU A 157 13.94 -4.49 -22.58
CA LEU A 157 15.08 -5.31 -22.99
C LEU A 157 14.75 -6.31 -24.11
N TYR A 158 13.47 -6.67 -24.31
CA TYR A 158 13.09 -7.65 -25.34
C TYR A 158 13.15 -7.09 -26.77
N HIS A 159 12.68 -5.86 -26.98
CA HIS A 159 12.67 -5.24 -28.32
C HIS A 159 12.47 -3.72 -28.22
N PRO A 160 13.12 -2.89 -29.07
CA PRO A 160 12.97 -1.43 -29.03
C PRO A 160 11.51 -0.93 -29.15
N PHE A 161 10.66 -1.65 -29.88
CA PHE A 161 9.21 -1.35 -29.98
C PHE A 161 8.54 -1.30 -28.59
N PHE A 162 8.94 -2.19 -27.68
CA PHE A 162 8.37 -2.24 -26.35
C PHE A 162 8.77 -1.07 -25.45
N ILE A 163 9.87 -0.38 -25.75
CA ILE A 163 10.24 0.86 -25.06
C ILE A 163 9.20 1.94 -25.37
N ALA A 164 8.84 2.11 -26.64
CA ALA A 164 7.81 3.05 -27.05
C ALA A 164 6.45 2.71 -26.42
N PHE A 165 6.09 1.43 -26.41
CA PHE A 165 4.87 0.95 -25.74
C PHE A 165 4.88 1.23 -24.23
N GLY A 166 5.98 0.92 -23.54
CA GLY A 166 6.14 1.18 -22.11
C GLY A 166 6.03 2.67 -21.76
N LEU A 167 6.66 3.54 -22.54
CA LEU A 167 6.51 4.99 -22.38
C LEU A 167 5.07 5.44 -22.61
N SER A 168 4.38 4.87 -23.61
CA SER A 168 2.97 5.19 -23.87
C SER A 168 2.06 4.80 -22.70
N LEU A 169 2.31 3.67 -22.03
CA LEU A 169 1.58 3.24 -20.84
C LEU A 169 1.80 4.18 -19.66
N VAL A 170 3.05 4.60 -19.42
CA VAL A 170 3.37 5.56 -18.34
C VAL A 170 2.70 6.90 -18.60
N LEU A 171 2.72 7.37 -19.85
CA LEU A 171 2.04 8.60 -20.25
C LEU A 171 0.52 8.48 -20.03
N LEU A 172 -0.08 7.36 -20.44
CA LEU A 172 -1.51 7.12 -20.28
C LEU A 172 -1.91 7.10 -18.79
N LEU A 173 -1.13 6.40 -17.94
CA LEU A 173 -1.32 6.43 -16.49
C LEU A 173 -1.23 7.85 -15.93
N TRP A 174 -0.22 8.62 -16.35
CA TRP A 174 -0.05 10.00 -15.92
C TRP A 174 -1.24 10.87 -16.32
N LEU A 175 -1.76 10.74 -17.54
CA LEU A 175 -2.94 11.48 -18.01
C LEU A 175 -4.19 11.11 -17.19
N ILE A 176 -4.41 9.82 -16.92
CA ILE A 176 -5.53 9.37 -16.07
C ILE A 176 -5.46 10.03 -14.69
N PHE A 177 -4.30 9.98 -14.03
CA PHE A 177 -4.13 10.62 -12.73
C PHE A 177 -4.29 12.14 -12.79
N ARG A 178 -3.74 12.78 -13.83
CA ARG A 178 -3.79 14.24 -14.00
C ARG A 178 -5.21 14.78 -14.19
N TYR A 179 -6.04 14.09 -14.98
CA TYR A 179 -7.40 14.52 -15.30
C TYR A 179 -8.43 14.05 -14.28
N THR A 180 -8.31 12.81 -13.78
CA THR A 180 -9.33 12.21 -12.91
C THR A 180 -9.03 12.41 -11.43
N GLY A 181 -7.76 12.57 -11.03
CA GLY A 181 -7.35 12.55 -9.62
C GLY A 181 -7.99 13.66 -8.76
N GLN A 182 -7.94 14.91 -9.20
CA GLN A 182 -8.49 16.04 -8.43
C GLN A 182 -10.01 15.97 -8.31
N ARG A 183 -10.69 15.65 -9.42
CA ARG A 183 -12.15 15.52 -9.46
C ARG A 183 -12.59 14.34 -8.60
N GLY A 184 -11.92 13.19 -8.72
CA GLY A 184 -12.18 12.00 -7.92
C GLY A 184 -12.01 12.26 -6.43
N LEU A 185 -10.94 12.95 -6.02
CA LEU A 185 -10.73 13.31 -4.62
C LEU A 185 -11.84 14.22 -4.09
N ALA A 186 -12.24 15.24 -4.86
CA ALA A 186 -13.31 16.15 -4.46
C ALA A 186 -14.65 15.41 -4.29
N THR A 187 -15.03 14.55 -5.22
CA THR A 187 -16.27 13.76 -5.14
C THR A 187 -16.22 12.74 -4.00
N SER A 188 -15.07 12.09 -3.76
CA SER A 188 -14.91 11.15 -2.63
C SER A 188 -15.01 11.85 -1.28
N LEU A 189 -14.53 13.10 -1.16
CA LEU A 189 -14.71 13.89 0.05
C LEU A 189 -16.19 14.24 0.30
N ILE A 190 -16.94 14.54 -0.75
CA ILE A 190 -18.38 14.81 -0.65
C ILE A 190 -19.14 13.55 -0.23
N GLU A 191 -18.88 12.41 -0.90
CA GLU A 191 -19.44 11.11 -0.55
C GLU A 191 -19.15 10.75 0.91
N SER A 192 -17.92 10.98 1.37
CA SER A 192 -17.54 10.72 2.75
C SER A 192 -18.36 11.57 3.73
N LYS A 193 -18.63 12.85 3.44
CA LYS A 193 -19.46 13.71 4.29
C LYS A 193 -20.88 13.17 4.42
N TYR A 194 -21.51 12.82 3.30
CA TYR A 194 -22.85 12.24 3.31
C TYR A 194 -22.94 10.94 4.11
N LYS A 195 -21.89 10.11 4.11
CA LYS A 195 -21.85 8.90 4.95
C LYS A 195 -21.91 9.23 6.45
N TYR A 196 -21.22 10.27 6.91
CA TYR A 196 -21.31 10.70 8.31
C TYR A 196 -22.66 11.34 8.64
N GLU A 197 -23.25 12.11 7.71
CA GLU A 197 -24.59 12.68 7.91
C GLU A 197 -25.66 11.60 8.06
N VAL A 198 -25.60 10.55 7.23
CA VAL A 198 -26.51 9.39 7.34
C VAL A 198 -26.29 8.64 8.65
N ALA A 199 -25.04 8.41 9.05
CA ALA A 199 -24.73 7.78 10.34
C ALA A 199 -25.26 8.61 11.51
N HIS A 200 -25.11 9.94 11.45
CA HIS A 200 -25.65 10.85 12.46
C HIS A 200 -27.18 10.81 12.51
N TRP A 201 -27.86 10.70 11.38
CA TRP A 201 -29.32 10.58 11.35
C TRP A 201 -29.84 9.27 11.96
N LEU A 202 -29.05 8.20 11.91
CA LEU A 202 -29.40 6.90 12.48
C LEU A 202 -29.23 6.80 14.01
N GLU A 203 -28.51 7.75 14.62
CA GLU A 203 -28.20 7.81 16.07
C GLU A 203 -29.12 8.76 16.84
#